data_AF-A0A7X7P2P9-F1
#
_entry.id   AF-A0A7X7P2P9-F1
#
_cell.length_a   1.000
_cell.length_b   1.000
_cell.length_c   1.000
_cell.angle_alpha   90.00
_cell.angle_beta   90.00
_cell.angle_gamma   90.00
#
_symmetry.space_group_name_H-M   'P 1'
#
loop_
_entity.id
_entity.type
_entity.pdbx_description
1 polymer ?
#
loop_
_entity_poly.entity_id
_entity_poly.type
_entity_poly.pdbx_seq_one_letter_code
_entity_poly.pdbx_strand_id
1 'polypeptide(L)'
;MTTQQIIRVASVVLAMALPAVAVEDGLGTNHVRTLRAHDGIVLDDVKITNWTGVSASTLTNGSIGTAMIQDAAVTTGKLATAVAGDGLTGGGPDALAVGAGDGISVTADAVAVDASVVRTNGAQTLGGVKTFLESPIVPEPTTGSQAATKLYVDELMSGSLATGSAAGQTLHWDGSVWTNQAGLTVDAGGNVAVGDRLLVTGVQTNLSDLAVQGRLDVTGAAGITGDLRVGGTQTNESNLTVEGELTVTGVQSTLTDLTVTGDAGVDGGLTVGGRTTLEGQWVTTPSGTPGSPLDITAGGGITDISRAYSVIQGSGGTVTVTANPRISTTGASAGQMLTLQGASDVNWVRLDNGNGLALAGGVSFTLKQGNIIQFIYDGVTWRETFRSVPQVL
;
A
#
# COMPACT_ATOMS: atom_id res chain seq x y z
N MET A 1 95.42 -139.56 45.99
CA MET A 1 96.78 -140.02 46.35
C MET A 1 97.71 -138.81 46.35
N THR A 2 98.34 -138.56 47.51
CA THR A 2 99.65 -137.93 47.77
C THR A 2 99.99 -136.57 47.13
N THR A 3 100.11 -135.44 47.85
CA THR A 3 101.04 -135.01 48.93
C THR A 3 102.25 -134.21 48.42
N GLN A 4 102.30 -132.94 48.84
CA GLN A 4 103.43 -132.02 49.15
C GLN A 4 104.71 -132.01 48.32
N GLN A 5 105.24 -130.81 48.03
CA GLN A 5 106.44 -130.29 48.72
C GLN A 5 106.75 -128.80 48.46
N ILE A 6 107.26 -128.18 49.51
CA ILE A 6 107.75 -126.79 49.70
C ILE A 6 109.14 -126.63 49.08
N ILE A 7 109.52 -125.43 48.60
CA ILE A 7 110.87 -124.81 48.74
C ILE A 7 110.80 -123.29 48.51
N ARG A 8 111.62 -122.56 49.29
CA ARG A 8 111.70 -121.11 49.57
C ARG A 8 112.64 -120.33 48.64
N VAL A 9 112.66 -118.99 48.89
CA VAL A 9 113.81 -118.02 48.84
C VAL A 9 113.79 -117.14 47.58
N ALA A 10 114.06 -115.82 47.58
CA ALA A 10 114.10 -114.74 48.58
C ALA A 10 114.25 -113.39 47.84
N SER A 11 114.05 -112.32 48.61
CA SER A 11 114.14 -110.89 48.35
C SER A 11 115.39 -110.36 47.64
N VAL A 12 115.22 -109.26 46.88
CA VAL A 12 116.21 -108.18 46.75
C VAL A 12 115.50 -106.84 46.97
N VAL A 13 116.09 -106.05 47.88
CA VAL A 13 115.75 -104.67 48.23
C VAL A 13 116.84 -103.77 47.63
N LEU A 14 116.48 -102.62 47.05
CA LEU A 14 117.34 -101.44 47.10
C LEU A 14 116.51 -100.15 47.19
N ALA A 15 116.95 -99.31 48.11
CA ALA A 15 116.28 -98.15 48.66
C ALA A 15 116.37 -96.88 47.77
N MET A 16 115.30 -96.08 47.81
CA MET A 16 115.33 -94.63 47.59
C MET A 16 114.44 -93.98 48.65
N ALA A 17 114.93 -92.89 49.24
CA ALA A 17 114.57 -92.40 50.56
C ALA A 17 113.47 -91.32 50.55
N LEU A 18 112.42 -91.57 51.36
CA LEU A 18 111.54 -90.63 52.11
C LEU A 18 110.77 -89.53 51.34
N PRO A 19 109.68 -88.97 51.93
CA PRO A 19 108.70 -89.51 52.88
C PRO A 19 107.25 -89.17 52.48
N ALA A 20 106.29 -89.52 53.35
CA ALA A 20 105.06 -88.78 53.61
C ALA A 20 103.92 -88.78 52.56
N VAL A 21 102.80 -89.36 53.02
CA VAL A 21 101.40 -88.88 52.91
C VAL A 21 100.97 -88.17 51.63
N ALA A 22 99.90 -88.74 51.06
CA ALA A 22 98.90 -88.09 50.23
C ALA A 22 99.39 -87.66 48.87
N VAL A 23 98.46 -87.65 47.92
CA VAL A 23 98.76 -87.08 46.61
C VAL A 23 99.85 -87.94 45.85
N GLU A 24 100.18 -87.80 44.57
CA GLU A 24 99.51 -86.94 43.63
C GLU A 24 98.01 -87.26 43.47
N ASP A 25 97.30 -88.12 44.19
CA ASP A 25 97.53 -89.55 44.26
C ASP A 25 97.17 -90.20 42.91
N GLY A 26 96.98 -89.38 41.87
CA GLY A 26 97.27 -89.62 40.45
C GLY A 26 97.17 -88.34 39.58
N LEU A 27 96.52 -87.27 40.06
CA LEU A 27 96.57 -85.88 39.58
C LEU A 27 96.59 -84.93 40.78
N GLY A 28 97.77 -84.38 41.13
CA GLY A 28 98.02 -83.71 42.42
C GLY A 28 96.89 -82.83 42.96
N THR A 29 96.55 -83.00 44.24
CA THR A 29 95.70 -82.13 45.08
C THR A 29 95.89 -80.67 44.71
N ASN A 30 94.75 -80.02 44.52
CA ASN A 30 94.66 -78.57 44.66
C ASN A 30 95.58 -77.78 43.72
N HIS A 31 95.72 -78.26 42.48
CA HIS A 31 96.15 -77.41 41.38
C HIS A 31 95.04 -77.35 40.33
N VAL A 32 94.43 -76.16 40.25
CA VAL A 32 93.91 -75.62 39.00
C VAL A 32 94.97 -75.90 37.92
N ARG A 33 94.73 -76.88 37.05
CA ARG A 33 95.53 -77.03 35.83
C ARG A 33 94.83 -76.22 34.74
N THR A 34 95.26 -74.97 34.71
CA THR A 34 95.24 -74.03 33.61
C THR A 34 95.01 -74.71 32.24
N LEU A 35 93.96 -74.25 31.56
CA LEU A 35 93.61 -74.53 30.17
C LEU A 35 94.85 -74.59 29.25
N ARG A 36 94.86 -75.53 28.30
CA ARG A 36 95.62 -75.36 27.05
C ARG A 36 94.68 -75.51 25.87
N ALA A 37 94.34 -74.37 25.29
CA ALA A 37 93.82 -74.27 23.94
C ALA A 37 94.79 -74.97 22.98
N HIS A 38 94.28 -75.80 22.08
CA HIS A 38 94.61 -75.69 20.66
C HIS A 38 93.56 -76.43 19.83
N ASP A 39 92.94 -75.68 18.92
CA ASP A 39 92.13 -76.09 17.77
C ASP A 39 90.59 -76.01 17.83
N GLY A 40 90.06 -75.11 18.66
CA GLY A 40 88.80 -74.39 18.38
C GLY A 40 87.50 -75.07 18.83
N ILE A 41 86.52 -74.24 19.18
CA ILE A 41 85.12 -74.66 19.38
C ILE A 41 84.43 -74.58 18.02
N VAL A 42 83.78 -75.66 17.58
CA VAL A 42 82.97 -75.71 16.36
C VAL A 42 81.51 -75.45 16.74
N LEU A 43 80.89 -74.45 16.12
CA LEU A 43 79.46 -74.18 16.22
C LEU A 43 78.89 -74.25 14.79
N ASP A 44 77.88 -75.10 14.58
CA ASP A 44 77.21 -75.34 13.29
C ASP A 44 78.19 -75.40 12.11
N ASP A 45 79.15 -76.32 12.19
CA ASP A 45 80.17 -76.61 11.17
C ASP A 45 81.09 -75.43 10.80
N VAL A 46 81.05 -74.31 11.53
CA VAL A 46 81.98 -73.18 11.38
C VAL A 46 83.01 -73.19 12.51
N LYS A 47 84.28 -73.39 12.15
CA LYS A 47 85.41 -73.36 13.08
C LYS A 47 85.75 -71.90 13.42
N ILE A 48 85.51 -71.48 14.65
CA ILE A 48 85.96 -70.16 15.14
C ILE A 48 87.46 -70.25 15.46
N THR A 49 88.29 -69.70 14.57
CA THR A 49 89.75 -69.83 14.61
C THR A 49 90.48 -68.63 15.24
N ASN A 50 89.78 -67.55 15.59
CA ASN A 50 90.42 -66.34 16.13
C ASN A 50 89.57 -65.71 17.24
N TRP A 51 90.05 -65.80 18.49
CA TRP A 51 89.38 -65.25 19.69
C TRP A 51 90.09 -63.96 20.15
N THR A 52 90.20 -62.98 19.27
CA THR A 52 90.76 -61.67 19.65
C THR A 52 89.73 -60.87 20.45
N GLY A 53 89.96 -60.72 21.75
CA GLY A 53 89.16 -59.84 22.62
C GLY A 53 88.16 -60.51 23.55
N VAL A 54 88.12 -61.85 23.61
CA VAL A 54 87.25 -62.59 24.53
C VAL A 54 88.13 -63.30 25.56
N SER A 55 88.23 -62.74 26.76
CA SER A 55 88.91 -63.38 27.90
C SER A 55 87.89 -64.19 28.72
N ALA A 56 88.34 -65.21 29.45
CA ALA A 56 87.47 -66.03 30.30
C ALA A 56 86.68 -65.25 31.38
N SER A 57 86.98 -63.96 31.58
CA SER A 57 86.20 -63.06 32.43
C SER A 57 84.93 -62.50 31.77
N THR A 58 84.68 -62.74 30.47
CA THR A 58 83.53 -62.17 29.73
C THR A 58 82.35 -63.12 29.54
N LEU A 59 82.44 -64.39 29.92
CA LEU A 59 81.31 -65.33 29.87
C LEU A 59 81.31 -66.27 31.10
N THR A 60 80.48 -65.96 32.10
CA THR A 60 80.15 -66.88 33.19
C THR A 60 78.70 -67.37 33.06
N ASN A 61 78.45 -68.63 33.41
CA ASN A 61 77.13 -69.27 33.37
C ASN A 61 76.10 -68.44 34.15
N GLY A 62 75.17 -67.77 33.46
CA GLY A 62 74.16 -66.87 34.03
C GLY A 62 74.20 -65.40 33.58
N SER A 63 75.09 -64.99 32.66
CA SER A 63 75.29 -63.57 32.27
C SER A 63 74.72 -63.14 30.91
N ILE A 64 73.55 -63.65 30.50
CA ILE A 64 72.81 -63.15 29.32
C ILE A 64 71.43 -62.56 29.69
N GLY A 65 71.40 -61.68 30.69
CA GLY A 65 70.23 -60.84 30.99
C GLY A 65 70.14 -59.56 30.13
N THR A 66 71.25 -59.13 29.52
CA THR A 66 71.36 -57.87 28.76
C THR A 66 72.37 -57.97 27.62
N ALA A 67 72.32 -59.02 26.80
CA ALA A 67 73.14 -59.10 25.60
C ALA A 67 72.70 -58.01 24.60
N MET A 68 73.31 -56.83 24.68
CA MET A 68 73.19 -55.80 23.64
C MET A 68 74.09 -56.24 22.48
N ILE A 69 73.52 -56.40 21.29
CA ILE A 69 74.32 -56.54 20.06
C ILE A 69 75.12 -55.24 19.93
N GLN A 70 76.43 -55.29 20.12
CA GLN A 70 77.32 -54.17 19.77
C GLN A 70 77.49 -54.13 18.24
N ASP A 71 76.42 -53.79 17.54
CA ASP A 71 76.50 -53.23 16.19
C ASP A 71 76.72 -51.72 16.35
N ALA A 72 77.82 -51.20 15.80
CA ALA A 72 78.20 -49.80 15.93
C ALA A 72 77.16 -48.82 15.32
N ALA A 73 76.19 -49.34 14.56
CA ALA A 73 75.08 -48.57 14.01
C ALA A 73 73.99 -48.22 15.05
N VAL A 74 73.84 -48.97 16.15
CA VAL A 74 72.75 -48.81 17.12
C VAL A 74 73.29 -48.42 18.50
N THR A 75 73.38 -47.12 18.77
CA THR A 75 73.71 -46.57 20.10
C THR A 75 72.47 -46.02 20.80
N THR A 76 72.45 -46.02 22.13
CA THR A 76 71.34 -45.46 22.95
C THR A 76 70.99 -44.02 22.55
N GLY A 77 71.99 -43.23 22.15
CA GLY A 77 71.78 -41.87 21.63
C GLY A 77 71.08 -41.83 20.26
N LYS A 78 71.35 -42.81 19.37
CA LYS A 78 70.67 -42.91 18.06
C LYS A 78 69.23 -43.40 18.18
N LEU A 79 68.92 -44.25 19.16
CA LEU A 79 67.53 -44.64 19.47
C LEU A 79 66.71 -43.45 20.02
N ALA A 80 67.36 -42.50 20.71
CA ALA A 80 66.69 -41.32 21.27
C ALA A 80 66.49 -40.17 20.27
N THR A 81 67.43 -39.94 19.35
CA THR A 81 67.42 -38.75 18.47
C THR A 81 67.03 -39.02 17.02
N ALA A 82 67.02 -40.27 16.54
CA ALA A 82 66.72 -40.57 15.14
C ALA A 82 65.25 -40.94 14.87
N VAL A 83 64.39 -41.04 15.90
CA VAL A 83 62.98 -41.48 15.71
C VAL A 83 61.94 -40.40 16.04
N ALA A 84 62.28 -39.36 16.79
CA ALA A 84 61.35 -38.26 17.07
C ALA A 84 61.45 -37.16 16.01
N GLY A 85 60.76 -37.34 14.87
CA GLY A 85 60.46 -36.22 13.95
C GLY A 85 59.36 -35.31 14.51
N ASP A 86 59.06 -34.20 13.84
CA ASP A 86 57.91 -33.35 14.19
C ASP A 86 56.64 -34.22 14.25
N GLY A 87 55.99 -34.28 15.41
CA GLY A 87 54.82 -35.16 15.64
C GLY A 87 55.12 -36.51 16.30
N LEU A 88 56.36 -36.78 16.72
CA LEU A 88 56.74 -37.87 17.61
C LEU A 88 57.45 -37.28 18.84
N THR A 89 56.94 -37.54 20.04
CA THR A 89 57.53 -37.08 21.31
C THR A 89 58.05 -38.27 22.11
N GLY A 90 59.21 -38.12 22.74
CA GLY A 90 59.89 -39.22 23.45
C GLY A 90 60.99 -39.90 22.64
N GLY A 91 61.67 -40.86 23.25
CA GLY A 91 62.89 -41.50 22.72
C GLY A 91 64.01 -41.52 23.75
N GLY A 92 64.18 -42.67 24.41
CA GLY A 92 65.08 -42.87 25.55
C GLY A 92 64.61 -44.07 26.37
N PRO A 93 64.80 -44.13 27.71
CA PRO A 93 64.19 -45.18 28.53
C PRO A 93 62.64 -45.14 28.52
N ASP A 94 62.04 -44.07 28.01
CA ASP A 94 60.59 -43.87 27.87
C ASP A 94 60.10 -44.26 26.46
N ALA A 95 58.82 -44.67 26.38
CA ALA A 95 58.17 -45.05 25.13
C ALA A 95 58.09 -43.89 24.13
N LEU A 96 58.28 -44.19 22.85
CA LEU A 96 58.03 -43.27 21.75
C LEU A 96 56.52 -42.99 21.66
N ALA A 97 56.10 -41.77 21.94
CA ALA A 97 54.72 -41.32 21.76
C ALA A 97 54.60 -40.54 20.45
N VAL A 98 53.41 -40.52 19.85
CA VAL A 98 53.12 -39.55 18.78
C VAL A 98 52.73 -38.24 19.45
N GLY A 99 53.40 -37.15 19.07
CA GLY A 99 53.12 -35.80 19.57
C GLY A 99 51.72 -35.39 19.17
N ALA A 100 50.79 -35.46 20.11
CA ALA A 100 49.41 -35.04 19.89
C ALA A 100 49.36 -33.51 19.76
N GLY A 101 49.23 -33.01 18.53
CA GLY A 101 48.84 -31.62 18.28
C GLY A 101 47.34 -31.42 18.51
N ASP A 102 46.89 -30.17 18.56
CA ASP A 102 45.46 -29.84 18.66
C ASP A 102 44.69 -30.53 17.53
N GLY A 103 43.61 -31.23 17.91
CA GLY A 103 42.80 -32.01 16.97
C GLY A 103 43.25 -33.46 16.78
N ILE A 104 44.35 -33.90 17.39
CA ILE A 104 44.79 -35.31 17.38
C ILE A 104 44.72 -35.88 18.80
N SER A 105 44.07 -37.02 18.96
CA SER A 105 44.02 -37.79 20.20
C SER A 105 44.76 -39.11 20.04
N VAL A 106 45.59 -39.45 21.02
CA VAL A 106 46.45 -40.65 20.99
C VAL A 106 46.18 -41.44 22.25
N THR A 107 45.85 -42.71 22.07
CA THR A 107 45.71 -43.70 23.14
C THR A 107 46.72 -44.83 22.94
N ALA A 108 46.85 -45.74 23.91
CA ALA A 108 47.84 -46.82 23.87
C ALA A 108 47.76 -47.66 22.57
N ASP A 109 46.56 -47.87 22.04
CA ASP A 109 46.30 -48.76 20.90
C ASP A 109 45.71 -48.04 19.67
N ALA A 110 45.48 -46.73 19.70
CA ALA A 110 44.85 -46.01 18.60
C ALA A 110 45.23 -44.52 18.51
N VAL A 111 45.31 -44.01 17.29
CA VAL A 111 45.39 -42.59 16.96
C VAL A 111 44.09 -42.17 16.29
N ALA A 112 43.45 -41.11 16.80
CA ALA A 112 42.19 -40.59 16.30
C ALA A 112 42.26 -39.06 16.12
N VAL A 113 41.40 -38.54 15.26
CA VAL A 113 41.18 -37.09 15.13
C VAL A 113 40.07 -36.69 16.10
N ASP A 114 40.28 -35.67 16.93
CA ASP A 114 39.30 -35.17 17.89
C ASP A 114 38.07 -34.54 17.19
N ALA A 115 36.96 -34.40 17.93
CA ALA A 115 35.71 -33.78 17.49
C ALA A 115 35.82 -32.27 17.23
N SER A 116 36.97 -31.65 17.51
CA SER A 116 37.26 -30.25 17.17
C SER A 116 37.59 -30.02 15.69
N VAL A 117 37.93 -31.07 14.94
CA VAL A 117 38.35 -31.01 13.53
C VAL A 117 37.21 -31.39 12.58
N VAL A 118 37.13 -30.69 11.44
CA VAL A 118 36.21 -31.01 10.34
C VAL A 118 36.74 -32.21 9.56
N ARG A 119 36.01 -33.33 9.57
CA ARG A 119 36.32 -34.52 8.77
C ARG A 119 35.64 -34.44 7.39
N THR A 120 36.24 -35.08 6.38
CA THR A 120 35.75 -35.11 4.99
C THR A 120 34.77 -36.25 4.70
N ASN A 121 34.57 -37.17 5.65
CA ASN A 121 33.65 -38.28 5.51
C ASN A 121 32.90 -38.56 6.83
N GLY A 122 31.69 -39.09 6.71
CA GLY A 122 30.79 -39.36 7.83
C GLY A 122 30.07 -38.10 8.32
N ALA A 123 28.95 -38.32 9.03
CA ALA A 123 28.24 -37.25 9.70
C ALA A 123 29.00 -36.80 10.95
N GLN A 124 29.06 -35.49 11.18
CA GLN A 124 29.69 -34.90 12.35
C GLN A 124 28.84 -33.77 12.92
N THR A 125 28.86 -33.61 14.23
CA THR A 125 28.31 -32.45 14.92
C THR A 125 29.48 -31.66 15.51
N LEU A 126 29.59 -30.41 15.11
CA LEU A 126 30.64 -29.51 15.57
C LEU A 126 30.02 -28.45 16.49
N GLY A 127 30.45 -28.41 17.74
CA GLY A 127 30.07 -27.35 18.68
C GLY A 127 30.89 -26.07 18.50
N GLY A 128 30.41 -24.98 19.10
CA GLY A 128 31.07 -23.67 19.08
C GLY A 128 31.03 -22.97 17.72
N VAL A 129 31.58 -21.75 17.67
CA VAL A 129 31.69 -20.98 16.44
C VAL A 129 32.86 -21.48 15.61
N LYS A 130 32.65 -21.67 14.30
CA LYS A 130 33.72 -21.95 13.33
C LYS A 130 33.90 -20.73 12.44
N THR A 131 35.11 -20.19 12.45
CA THR A 131 35.49 -19.03 11.62
C THR A 131 36.31 -19.54 10.45
N PHE A 132 35.80 -19.37 9.24
CA PHE A 132 36.56 -19.63 8.02
C PHE A 132 37.25 -18.33 7.58
N LEU A 133 38.51 -18.41 7.16
CA LEU A 133 39.25 -17.24 6.63
C LEU A 133 38.67 -16.75 5.30
N GLU A 134 38.02 -17.65 4.56
CA GLU A 134 37.23 -17.37 3.36
C GLU A 134 35.82 -17.93 3.55
N SER A 135 34.81 -17.33 2.90
CA SER A 135 33.43 -17.82 3.03
C SER A 135 33.32 -19.24 2.46
N PRO A 136 32.67 -20.18 3.18
CA PRO A 136 32.47 -21.53 2.67
C PRO A 136 31.54 -21.51 1.44
N ILE A 137 31.78 -22.41 0.49
CA ILE A 137 30.88 -22.64 -0.64
C ILE A 137 29.67 -23.43 -0.13
N VAL A 138 28.50 -22.78 -0.13
CA VAL A 138 27.22 -23.38 0.25
C VAL A 138 26.40 -23.64 -1.03
N PRO A 139 26.11 -24.89 -1.40
CA PRO A 139 25.24 -25.22 -2.52
C PRO A 139 23.81 -24.69 -2.33
N GLU A 140 23.00 -24.72 -3.38
CA GLU A 140 21.58 -24.38 -3.30
C GLU A 140 20.85 -25.31 -2.30
N PRO A 141 20.15 -24.77 -1.30
CA PRO A 141 19.46 -25.58 -0.30
C PRO A 141 18.23 -26.28 -0.91
N THR A 142 18.13 -27.59 -0.67
CA THR A 142 17.02 -28.47 -1.06
C THR A 142 16.13 -28.89 0.12
N THR A 143 16.54 -28.64 1.36
CA THR A 143 15.80 -28.98 2.60
C THR A 143 15.89 -27.86 3.63
N GLY A 144 14.90 -27.76 4.52
CA GLY A 144 14.81 -26.68 5.52
C GLY A 144 15.89 -26.67 6.61
N SER A 145 16.76 -27.66 6.67
CA SER A 145 17.86 -27.74 7.65
C SER A 145 19.23 -27.42 7.05
N GLN A 146 19.32 -27.15 5.75
CA GLN A 146 20.57 -26.76 5.10
C GLN A 146 20.85 -25.26 5.29
N ALA A 147 22.12 -24.89 5.28
CA ALA A 147 22.52 -23.50 5.16
C ALA A 147 22.16 -22.95 3.76
N ALA A 148 21.89 -21.66 3.68
CA ALA A 148 21.58 -20.96 2.42
C ALA A 148 22.60 -19.84 2.16
N THR A 149 22.87 -19.54 0.89
CA THR A 149 23.69 -18.36 0.54
C THR A 149 22.89 -17.08 0.76
N LYS A 150 23.58 -15.97 1.03
CA LYS A 150 22.93 -14.66 1.10
C LYS A 150 22.19 -14.34 -0.19
N LEU A 151 22.78 -14.63 -1.35
CA LEU A 151 22.14 -14.41 -2.66
C LEU A 151 20.84 -15.21 -2.78
N TYR A 152 20.85 -16.50 -2.42
CA TYR A 152 19.62 -17.31 -2.44
C TYR A 152 18.54 -16.70 -1.54
N VAL A 153 18.89 -16.27 -0.33
CA VAL A 153 17.93 -15.64 0.59
C VAL A 153 17.48 -14.27 0.07
N ASP A 154 18.38 -13.45 -0.47
CA ASP A 154 18.07 -12.13 -1.01
C ASP A 154 17.20 -12.25 -2.28
N GLU A 155 17.47 -13.19 -3.18
CA GLU A 155 16.65 -13.49 -4.37
C GLU A 155 15.31 -14.08 -3.97
N LEU A 156 15.30 -15.01 -3.01
CA LEU A 156 14.07 -15.56 -2.46
C LEU A 156 13.26 -14.48 -1.77
N MET A 157 13.84 -13.59 -0.96
CA MET A 157 13.15 -12.51 -0.24
C MET A 157 12.75 -11.34 -1.15
N SER A 158 13.56 -11.05 -2.16
CA SER A 158 13.18 -10.18 -3.28
C SER A 158 11.98 -10.77 -4.03
N GLY A 159 11.84 -12.10 -4.06
CA GLY A 159 10.64 -12.82 -4.51
C GLY A 159 9.61 -13.17 -3.42
N SER A 160 9.91 -13.03 -2.12
CA SER A 160 9.17 -13.59 -0.98
C SER A 160 8.70 -12.51 0.00
N LEU A 161 8.38 -11.34 -0.53
CA LEU A 161 7.08 -10.75 -0.17
C LEU A 161 5.90 -11.54 -0.78
N ALA A 162 6.14 -12.57 -1.60
CA ALA A 162 5.12 -13.34 -2.33
C ALA A 162 4.74 -14.73 -1.75
N THR A 163 4.99 -15.06 -0.49
CA THR A 163 4.42 -16.31 0.10
C THR A 163 3.76 -16.10 1.47
N GLY A 164 2.98 -15.04 1.61
CA GLY A 164 1.88 -15.01 2.58
C GLY A 164 0.69 -15.85 2.09
N SER A 165 0.83 -17.18 2.03
CA SER A 165 -0.29 -18.10 1.72
C SER A 165 -1.14 -18.37 2.96
N ALA A 166 -1.62 -17.30 3.59
CA ALA A 166 -2.84 -17.36 4.38
C ALA A 166 -3.89 -16.58 3.60
N ALA A 167 -5.07 -17.17 3.40
CA ALA A 167 -6.20 -16.47 2.82
C ALA A 167 -6.38 -15.11 3.53
N GLY A 168 -6.12 -14.01 2.81
CA GLY A 168 -6.54 -12.67 3.21
C GLY A 168 -5.48 -11.60 3.49
N GLN A 169 -4.16 -11.84 3.48
CA GLN A 169 -3.17 -10.78 3.78
C GLN A 169 -1.84 -11.14 3.08
N THR A 170 -1.41 -10.48 2.01
CA THR A 170 -0.68 -9.20 2.03
C THR A 170 -0.57 -8.60 0.62
N LEU A 171 -0.35 -7.29 0.57
CA LEU A 171 0.05 -6.58 -0.65
C LEU A 171 1.47 -7.00 -1.06
N HIS A 172 1.69 -7.30 -2.34
CA HIS A 172 3.00 -7.64 -2.90
C HIS A 172 3.56 -6.46 -3.71
N TRP A 173 4.71 -5.91 -3.32
CA TRP A 173 5.44 -4.90 -4.11
C TRP A 173 6.32 -5.61 -5.13
N ASP A 174 6.03 -5.49 -6.43
CA ASP A 174 6.78 -6.14 -7.51
C ASP A 174 7.99 -5.33 -8.02
N GLY A 175 8.32 -4.23 -7.33
CA GLY A 175 9.32 -3.26 -7.78
C GLY A 175 8.73 -2.07 -8.55
N SER A 176 7.43 -2.06 -8.85
CA SER A 176 6.72 -0.96 -9.53
C SER A 176 5.29 -0.72 -9.00
N VAL A 177 4.59 -1.78 -8.57
CA VAL A 177 3.16 -1.77 -8.21
C VAL A 177 2.96 -2.62 -6.94
N TRP A 178 2.11 -2.17 -6.01
CA TRP A 178 1.58 -3.06 -4.96
C TRP A 178 0.39 -3.83 -5.54
N THR A 179 0.51 -5.14 -5.70
CA THR A 179 -0.53 -6.02 -6.26
C THR A 179 -1.04 -6.98 -5.19
N ASN A 180 -2.37 -7.09 -5.07
CA ASN A 180 -3.04 -8.26 -4.50
C ASN A 180 -3.78 -8.94 -5.66
N GLN A 181 -3.54 -10.23 -5.88
CA GLN A 181 -4.08 -10.98 -7.03
C GLN A 181 -5.61 -10.99 -7.12
N ALA A 182 -6.36 -10.54 -6.10
CA ALA A 182 -7.82 -10.60 -6.10
C ALA A 182 -8.58 -9.26 -6.06
N GLY A 183 -7.92 -8.08 -6.12
CA GLY A 183 -8.70 -6.84 -6.33
C GLY A 183 -8.21 -5.56 -5.66
N LEU A 184 -6.93 -5.41 -5.36
CA LEU A 184 -6.32 -4.11 -5.09
C LEU A 184 -5.04 -3.98 -5.92
N THR A 185 -5.00 -3.02 -6.83
CA THR A 185 -3.83 -2.70 -7.64
C THR A 185 -3.42 -1.27 -7.35
N VAL A 186 -2.15 -1.03 -6.97
CA VAL A 186 -1.56 0.31 -6.86
C VAL A 186 -0.44 0.45 -7.87
N ASP A 187 -0.66 1.16 -8.98
CA ASP A 187 0.32 1.22 -10.08
C ASP A 187 1.45 2.24 -9.88
N ALA A 188 2.47 2.19 -10.74
CA ALA A 188 3.60 3.13 -10.71
C ALA A 188 3.19 4.59 -11.03
N GLY A 189 1.98 4.79 -11.57
CA GLY A 189 1.36 6.09 -11.76
C GLY A 189 0.64 6.61 -10.51
N GLY A 190 0.61 5.83 -9.43
CA GLY A 190 -0.08 6.17 -8.17
C GLY A 190 -1.58 5.90 -8.20
N ASN A 191 -2.10 5.21 -9.22
CA ASN A 191 -3.52 4.87 -9.27
C ASN A 191 -3.81 3.70 -8.33
N VAL A 192 -4.94 3.77 -7.63
CA VAL A 192 -5.43 2.69 -6.76
C VAL A 192 -6.73 2.16 -7.35
N ALA A 193 -6.75 0.89 -7.76
CA ALA A 193 -7.94 0.21 -8.26
C ALA A 193 -8.42 -0.84 -7.27
N VAL A 194 -9.71 -0.81 -6.90
CA VAL A 194 -10.37 -1.85 -6.09
C VAL A 194 -11.35 -2.61 -7.00
N GLY A 195 -11.20 -3.93 -7.09
CA GLY A 195 -11.95 -4.76 -8.05
C GLY A 195 -13.43 -4.96 -7.74
N ASP A 196 -13.85 -4.75 -6.49
CA ASP A 196 -15.26 -4.79 -6.05
C ASP A 196 -15.63 -3.48 -5.34
N ARG A 197 -15.67 -3.48 -4.01
CA ARG A 197 -16.16 -2.35 -3.20
C ARG A 197 -15.05 -1.81 -2.30
N LEU A 198 -14.83 -0.51 -2.38
CA LEU A 198 -14.07 0.21 -1.35
C LEU A 198 -15.01 0.54 -0.18
N LEU A 199 -14.82 -0.11 0.97
CA LEU A 199 -15.48 0.25 2.22
C LEU A 199 -14.56 1.17 3.04
N VAL A 200 -15.00 2.41 3.26
CA VAL A 200 -14.31 3.36 4.15
C VAL A 200 -15.15 3.52 5.40
N THR A 201 -14.68 2.99 6.54
CA THR A 201 -15.40 3.07 7.82
C THR A 201 -15.14 4.38 8.56
N GLY A 202 -14.09 5.10 8.17
CA GLY A 202 -13.74 6.42 8.68
C GLY A 202 -14.18 7.55 7.74
N VAL A 203 -13.67 8.76 8.01
CA VAL A 203 -13.86 9.92 7.13
C VAL A 203 -12.98 9.78 5.89
N GLN A 204 -13.56 9.96 4.70
CA GLN A 204 -12.82 10.15 3.46
C GLN A 204 -12.68 11.65 3.17
N THR A 205 -11.46 12.09 2.87
CA THR A 205 -11.16 13.45 2.39
C THR A 205 -10.51 13.35 1.02
N ASN A 206 -11.09 13.99 0.00
CA ASN A 206 -10.45 14.19 -1.30
C ASN A 206 -9.85 15.60 -1.31
N LEU A 207 -8.55 15.74 -1.57
CA LEU A 207 -7.86 17.05 -1.57
C LEU A 207 -8.18 17.89 -2.82
N SER A 208 -8.69 17.25 -3.86
CA SER A 208 -9.12 17.88 -5.11
C SER A 208 -10.49 17.33 -5.48
N ASP A 209 -10.65 16.85 -6.71
CA ASP A 209 -11.97 16.43 -7.20
C ASP A 209 -12.27 14.97 -6.87
N LEU A 210 -13.55 14.68 -6.64
CA LEU A 210 -14.11 13.34 -6.67
C LEU A 210 -14.95 13.18 -7.93
N ALA A 211 -14.47 12.40 -8.89
CA ALA A 211 -15.24 12.05 -10.08
C ALA A 211 -16.02 10.75 -9.86
N VAL A 212 -17.35 10.80 -9.93
CA VAL A 212 -18.22 9.62 -9.89
C VAL A 212 -18.85 9.44 -11.28
N GLN A 213 -18.41 8.42 -12.01
CA GLN A 213 -18.93 8.14 -13.36
C GLN A 213 -20.34 7.52 -13.34
N GLY A 214 -20.71 6.90 -12.23
CA GLY A 214 -22.02 6.28 -12.01
C GLY A 214 -22.93 7.14 -11.14
N ARG A 215 -23.76 6.48 -10.36
CA ARG A 215 -24.64 7.11 -9.38
C ARG A 215 -23.87 7.43 -8.09
N LEU A 216 -24.07 8.63 -7.56
CA LEU A 216 -23.70 8.99 -6.19
C LEU A 216 -24.96 8.90 -5.31
N ASP A 217 -25.03 7.89 -4.45
CA ASP A 217 -26.10 7.75 -3.46
C ASP A 217 -25.64 8.37 -2.14
N VAL A 218 -26.28 9.47 -1.71
CA VAL A 218 -26.04 10.08 -0.40
C VAL A 218 -27.25 9.81 0.49
N THR A 219 -27.08 8.93 1.49
CA THR A 219 -28.15 8.56 2.42
C THR A 219 -28.30 9.53 3.59
N GLY A 220 -27.27 10.33 3.85
CA GLY A 220 -27.27 11.40 4.85
C GLY A 220 -27.46 12.79 4.23
N ALA A 221 -27.15 13.82 5.00
CA ALA A 221 -27.15 15.19 4.49
C ALA A 221 -25.96 15.43 3.53
N ALA A 222 -26.21 16.13 2.43
CA ALA A 222 -25.17 16.65 1.54
C ALA A 222 -25.10 18.18 1.70
N GLY A 223 -23.90 18.72 1.88
CA GLY A 223 -23.65 20.16 1.86
C GLY A 223 -22.77 20.53 0.67
N ILE A 224 -23.15 21.57 -0.07
CA ILE A 224 -22.38 22.14 -1.17
C ILE A 224 -22.15 23.61 -0.85
N THR A 225 -20.91 23.98 -0.54
CA THR A 225 -20.54 25.37 -0.19
C THR A 225 -20.33 26.24 -1.43
N GLY A 226 -19.98 25.63 -2.56
CA GLY A 226 -19.88 26.30 -3.86
C GLY A 226 -21.16 26.15 -4.67
N ASP A 227 -21.01 26.22 -6.00
CA ASP A 227 -22.15 26.11 -6.92
C ASP A 227 -22.61 24.67 -7.10
N LEU A 228 -23.93 24.45 -7.11
CA LEU A 228 -24.54 23.23 -7.62
C LEU A 228 -25.02 23.47 -9.05
N ARG A 229 -24.40 22.80 -10.03
CA ARG A 229 -24.88 22.78 -11.41
C ARG A 229 -25.48 21.42 -11.74
N VAL A 230 -26.80 21.37 -11.95
CA VAL A 230 -27.49 20.18 -12.42
C VAL A 230 -27.67 20.27 -13.94
N GLY A 231 -26.96 19.43 -14.69
CA GLY A 231 -27.05 19.42 -16.16
C GLY A 231 -28.34 18.82 -16.71
N GLY A 232 -29.09 18.09 -15.88
CA GLY A 232 -30.38 17.48 -16.21
C GLY A 232 -31.52 18.00 -15.33
N THR A 233 -32.55 17.17 -15.15
CA THR A 233 -33.69 17.49 -14.28
C THR A 233 -33.30 17.37 -12.81
N GLN A 234 -33.62 18.39 -12.01
CA GLN A 234 -33.65 18.29 -10.56
C GLN A 234 -35.09 17.99 -10.13
N THR A 235 -35.28 16.96 -9.32
CA THR A 235 -36.55 16.67 -8.64
C THR A 235 -36.34 16.86 -7.15
N ASN A 236 -37.15 17.70 -6.51
CA ASN A 236 -37.21 17.81 -5.06
C ASN A 236 -38.49 17.09 -4.62
N GLU A 237 -38.36 15.97 -3.89
CA GLU A 237 -39.53 15.19 -3.43
C GLU A 237 -40.32 15.92 -2.34
N SER A 238 -39.65 16.82 -1.62
CA SER A 238 -40.24 17.71 -0.62
C SER A 238 -40.16 19.15 -1.11
N ASN A 239 -39.81 20.08 -0.24
CA ASN A 239 -39.76 21.50 -0.58
C ASN A 239 -38.42 21.88 -1.22
N LEU A 240 -38.48 22.85 -2.14
CA LEU A 240 -37.33 23.65 -2.52
C LEU A 240 -37.45 25.00 -1.82
N THR A 241 -36.49 25.34 -0.96
CA THR A 241 -36.35 26.67 -0.38
C THR A 241 -35.23 27.41 -1.08
N VAL A 242 -35.50 28.61 -1.58
CA VAL A 242 -34.49 29.52 -2.13
C VAL A 242 -34.47 30.75 -1.25
N GLU A 243 -33.39 30.93 -0.48
CA GLU A 243 -33.26 32.10 0.43
C GLU A 243 -32.90 33.39 -0.34
N GLY A 244 -32.33 33.25 -1.53
CA GLY A 244 -32.00 34.34 -2.44
C GLY A 244 -33.03 34.53 -3.55
N GLU A 245 -32.57 35.09 -4.66
CA GLU A 245 -33.38 35.27 -5.87
C GLU A 245 -33.60 33.94 -6.61
N LEU A 246 -34.83 33.69 -7.04
CA LEU A 246 -35.16 32.65 -8.02
C LEU A 246 -35.47 33.30 -9.36
N THR A 247 -34.58 33.14 -10.34
CA THR A 247 -34.84 33.54 -11.72
C THR A 247 -35.30 32.32 -12.54
N VAL A 248 -36.48 32.39 -13.14
CA VAL A 248 -36.99 31.38 -14.08
C VAL A 248 -37.02 32.00 -15.47
N THR A 249 -36.11 31.58 -16.36
CA THR A 249 -36.04 32.10 -17.74
C THR A 249 -37.04 31.44 -18.67
N GLY A 250 -37.56 30.26 -18.30
CA GLY A 250 -38.59 29.52 -19.02
C GLY A 250 -40.00 29.76 -18.47
N VAL A 251 -40.91 28.86 -18.80
CA VAL A 251 -42.28 28.87 -18.25
C VAL A 251 -42.26 28.36 -16.81
N GLN A 252 -42.90 29.11 -15.92
CA GLN A 252 -43.25 28.64 -14.58
C GLN A 252 -44.69 28.09 -14.60
N SER A 253 -44.89 26.89 -14.06
CA SER A 253 -46.21 26.29 -13.87
C SER A 253 -46.40 25.92 -12.40
N THR A 254 -47.55 26.31 -11.84
CA THR A 254 -47.96 25.95 -10.48
C THR A 254 -49.22 25.10 -10.59
N LEU A 255 -49.17 23.87 -10.05
CA LEU A 255 -50.27 22.89 -10.20
C LEU A 255 -51.52 23.25 -9.38
N THR A 256 -51.34 23.94 -8.26
CA THR A 256 -52.41 24.35 -7.36
C THR A 256 -52.40 25.87 -7.20
N ASP A 257 -52.08 26.36 -6.01
CA ASP A 257 -52.18 27.76 -5.66
C ASP A 257 -50.82 28.44 -5.80
N LEU A 258 -50.80 29.61 -6.43
CA LEU A 258 -49.71 30.56 -6.34
C LEU A 258 -50.08 31.60 -5.27
N THR A 259 -49.33 31.63 -4.17
CA THR A 259 -49.44 32.69 -3.16
C THR A 259 -48.26 33.64 -3.32
N VAL A 260 -48.55 34.94 -3.45
CA VAL A 260 -47.55 36.02 -3.42
C VAL A 260 -47.90 36.92 -2.24
N THR A 261 -47.00 37.00 -1.25
CA THR A 261 -47.21 37.79 -0.03
C THR A 261 -46.76 39.25 -0.17
N GLY A 262 -45.93 39.53 -1.18
CA GLY A 262 -45.52 40.88 -1.56
C GLY A 262 -46.22 41.35 -2.83
N ASP A 263 -45.61 42.31 -3.51
CA ASP A 263 -46.12 42.83 -4.77
C ASP A 263 -45.85 41.86 -5.93
N ALA A 264 -46.83 41.68 -6.81
CA ALA A 264 -46.67 40.99 -8.08
C ALA A 264 -46.78 42.00 -9.24
N GLY A 265 -45.71 42.12 -10.03
CA GLY A 265 -45.69 42.92 -11.27
C GLY A 265 -45.93 42.04 -12.50
N VAL A 266 -46.71 42.54 -13.46
CA VAL A 266 -46.88 41.93 -14.77
C VAL A 266 -46.65 43.01 -15.83
N ASP A 267 -45.48 42.98 -16.49
CA ASP A 267 -45.13 43.97 -17.52
C ASP A 267 -45.95 43.77 -18.82
N GLY A 268 -46.44 42.55 -19.04
CA GLY A 268 -47.31 42.18 -20.15
C GLY A 268 -48.80 42.21 -19.79
N GLY A 269 -49.58 41.38 -20.49
CA GLY A 269 -51.00 41.19 -20.19
C GLY A 269 -51.24 40.18 -19.06
N LEU A 270 -52.26 40.42 -18.25
CA LEU A 270 -52.81 39.45 -17.32
C LEU A 270 -54.12 38.88 -17.88
N THR A 271 -54.20 37.56 -18.05
CA THR A 271 -55.45 36.85 -18.39
C THR A 271 -55.87 35.98 -17.22
N VAL A 272 -57.11 36.16 -16.75
CA VAL A 272 -57.69 35.35 -15.67
C VAL A 272 -58.89 34.61 -16.25
N GLY A 273 -58.78 33.27 -16.35
CA GLY A 273 -59.87 32.43 -16.85
C GLY A 273 -60.98 32.18 -15.82
N GLY A 274 -60.71 32.44 -14.55
CA GLY A 274 -61.64 32.29 -13.43
C GLY A 274 -62.21 33.62 -12.92
N ARG A 275 -62.75 33.59 -11.71
CA ARG A 275 -63.21 34.79 -11.00
C ARG A 275 -62.01 35.56 -10.45
N THR A 276 -62.02 36.88 -10.63
CA THR A 276 -61.15 37.81 -9.89
C THR A 276 -61.90 38.40 -8.71
N THR A 277 -61.31 38.37 -7.52
CA THR A 277 -61.77 39.09 -6.33
C THR A 277 -60.70 40.11 -5.94
N LEU A 278 -61.08 41.37 -5.77
CA LEU A 278 -60.22 42.44 -5.27
C LEU A 278 -60.83 42.95 -3.98
N GLU A 279 -60.16 42.71 -2.85
CA GLU A 279 -60.60 43.26 -1.55
C GLU A 279 -60.22 44.73 -1.40
N GLY A 280 -59.16 45.16 -2.10
CA GLY A 280 -58.67 46.53 -2.14
C GLY A 280 -59.27 47.37 -3.26
N GLN A 281 -58.69 48.56 -3.47
CA GLN A 281 -59.10 49.50 -4.51
C GLN A 281 -58.60 49.07 -5.90
N TRP A 282 -59.49 49.06 -6.88
CA TRP A 282 -59.08 49.10 -8.29
C TRP A 282 -58.67 50.53 -8.65
N VAL A 283 -57.43 50.74 -9.08
CA VAL A 283 -56.93 52.03 -9.58
C VAL A 283 -56.52 51.90 -11.05
N THR A 284 -56.99 52.82 -11.88
CA THR A 284 -56.48 53.03 -13.24
C THR A 284 -55.84 54.40 -13.33
N THR A 285 -54.69 54.51 -13.98
CA THR A 285 -54.08 55.82 -14.24
C THR A 285 -54.80 56.50 -15.42
N PRO A 286 -55.21 57.78 -15.31
CA PRO A 286 -55.92 58.46 -16.40
C PRO A 286 -54.99 58.95 -17.50
N SER A 287 -55.49 59.10 -18.72
CA SER A 287 -54.85 59.94 -19.72
C SER A 287 -55.20 61.41 -19.48
N GLY A 288 -54.20 62.26 -19.25
CA GLY A 288 -54.42 63.63 -18.77
C GLY A 288 -54.91 63.69 -17.32
N THR A 289 -54.96 64.90 -16.78
CA THR A 289 -55.47 65.19 -15.43
C THR A 289 -56.34 66.44 -15.45
N PRO A 290 -57.15 66.73 -14.42
CA PRO A 290 -57.89 68.00 -14.36
C PRO A 290 -57.00 69.25 -14.46
N GLY A 291 -55.74 69.18 -14.00
CA GLY A 291 -54.76 70.26 -14.13
C GLY A 291 -53.95 70.27 -15.43
N SER A 292 -53.96 69.17 -16.18
CA SER A 292 -53.33 69.03 -17.50
C SER A 292 -54.16 68.09 -18.38
N PRO A 293 -55.28 68.57 -18.92
CA PRO A 293 -56.19 67.75 -19.74
C PRO A 293 -55.57 67.47 -21.11
N LEU A 294 -56.10 66.45 -21.79
CA LEU A 294 -55.81 66.22 -23.21
C LEU A 294 -56.57 67.22 -24.08
N ASP A 295 -55.84 67.93 -24.93
CA ASP A 295 -56.42 68.84 -25.91
C ASP A 295 -56.98 68.07 -27.12
N ILE A 296 -58.27 68.23 -27.35
CA ILE A 296 -58.99 67.65 -28.47
C ILE A 296 -59.20 68.72 -29.54
N THR A 297 -58.89 68.39 -30.79
CA THR A 297 -59.21 69.24 -31.95
C THR A 297 -60.39 68.66 -32.71
N ALA A 298 -61.11 69.50 -33.46
CA ALA A 298 -62.30 69.07 -34.21
C ALA A 298 -61.99 67.90 -35.17
N GLY A 299 -60.94 68.05 -35.98
CA GLY A 299 -60.53 67.05 -36.97
C GLY A 299 -59.66 65.91 -36.42
N GLY A 300 -58.98 66.10 -35.29
CA GLY A 300 -58.13 65.07 -34.69
C GLY A 300 -58.91 64.02 -33.90
N GLY A 301 -60.05 64.38 -33.32
CA GLY A 301 -60.85 63.47 -32.50
C GLY A 301 -60.13 63.03 -31.23
N ILE A 302 -60.66 61.99 -30.59
CA ILE A 302 -60.10 61.40 -29.38
C ILE A 302 -59.29 60.17 -29.80
N THR A 303 -57.97 60.30 -29.78
CA THR A 303 -57.06 59.26 -30.28
C THR A 303 -56.46 58.39 -29.19
N ASP A 304 -56.27 58.93 -27.99
CA ASP A 304 -55.77 58.16 -26.86
C ASP A 304 -56.89 57.34 -26.22
N ILE A 305 -56.90 56.06 -26.57
CA ILE A 305 -57.77 55.03 -26.01
C ILE A 305 -56.95 53.99 -25.21
N SER A 306 -55.69 54.29 -24.89
CA SER A 306 -54.80 53.33 -24.23
C SER A 306 -55.12 53.12 -22.75
N ARG A 307 -55.85 54.08 -22.15
CA ARG A 307 -56.29 54.05 -20.74
C ARG A 307 -57.80 54.01 -20.66
N ALA A 308 -58.32 53.38 -19.60
CA ALA A 308 -59.76 53.25 -19.38
C ALA A 308 -60.45 54.57 -18.99
N TYR A 309 -59.67 55.59 -18.61
CA TYR A 309 -60.17 56.87 -18.14
C TYR A 309 -59.29 58.01 -18.70
N SER A 310 -59.92 59.04 -19.26
CA SER A 310 -59.22 60.20 -19.84
C SER A 310 -59.90 61.50 -19.46
N VAL A 311 -59.10 62.53 -19.20
CA VAL A 311 -59.54 63.89 -18.91
C VAL A 311 -59.24 64.77 -20.11
N ILE A 312 -60.26 65.40 -20.69
CA ILE A 312 -60.17 66.08 -21.98
C ILE A 312 -60.70 67.51 -21.94
N GLN A 313 -60.22 68.34 -22.86
CA GLN A 313 -60.74 69.68 -23.16
C GLN A 313 -60.59 69.99 -24.66
N GLY A 314 -61.25 71.04 -25.15
CA GLY A 314 -61.02 71.56 -26.49
C GLY A 314 -59.71 72.33 -26.59
N SER A 315 -58.98 72.17 -27.68
CA SER A 315 -57.72 72.87 -27.90
C SER A 315 -57.97 74.36 -28.17
N GLY A 316 -57.60 75.21 -27.21
CA GLY A 316 -57.68 76.67 -27.34
C GLY A 316 -59.10 77.28 -27.42
N GLY A 317 -60.13 76.49 -27.13
CA GLY A 317 -61.52 76.94 -27.18
C GLY A 317 -62.51 75.78 -27.16
N THR A 318 -63.78 76.10 -27.41
CA THR A 318 -64.84 75.11 -27.54
C THR A 318 -64.65 74.27 -28.79
N VAL A 319 -64.76 72.94 -28.69
CA VAL A 319 -64.55 72.03 -29.83
C VAL A 319 -65.74 71.12 -30.03
N THR A 320 -66.28 71.09 -31.24
CA THR A 320 -67.18 69.99 -31.69
C THR A 320 -66.36 69.01 -32.50
N VAL A 321 -66.36 67.74 -32.10
CA VAL A 321 -65.55 66.71 -32.77
C VAL A 321 -66.19 66.31 -34.10
N THR A 322 -65.48 66.56 -35.20
CA THR A 322 -65.89 66.27 -36.57
C THR A 322 -65.12 65.11 -37.20
N ALA A 323 -64.08 64.60 -36.53
CA ALA A 323 -63.31 63.44 -36.96
C ALA A 323 -64.19 62.23 -37.29
N ASN A 324 -63.71 61.39 -38.23
CA ASN A 324 -64.33 60.12 -38.58
C ASN A 324 -63.25 59.01 -38.59
N PRO A 325 -63.18 58.16 -37.55
CA PRO A 325 -64.09 58.09 -36.40
C PRO A 325 -63.85 59.21 -35.37
N ARG A 326 -64.87 59.57 -34.57
CA ARG A 326 -64.77 60.62 -33.53
C ARG A 326 -63.88 60.21 -32.35
N ILE A 327 -63.96 58.94 -31.99
CA ILE A 327 -63.05 58.27 -31.07
C ILE A 327 -62.33 57.22 -31.88
N SER A 328 -61.00 57.14 -31.77
CA SER A 328 -60.20 56.17 -32.53
C SER A 328 -60.73 54.75 -32.32
N THR A 329 -60.80 54.00 -33.42
CA THR A 329 -61.05 52.55 -33.41
C THR A 329 -59.77 51.76 -33.65
N THR A 330 -58.69 52.43 -34.06
CA THR A 330 -57.37 51.83 -34.26
C THR A 330 -56.80 51.44 -32.90
N GLY A 331 -56.57 50.14 -32.69
CA GLY A 331 -56.10 49.59 -31.42
C GLY A 331 -57.22 49.27 -30.42
N ALA A 332 -58.49 49.53 -30.76
CA ALA A 332 -59.61 49.19 -29.89
C ALA A 332 -59.91 47.69 -29.94
N SER A 333 -60.27 47.11 -28.79
CA SER A 333 -60.74 45.72 -28.70
C SER A 333 -62.22 45.67 -28.33
N ALA A 334 -62.98 44.73 -28.89
CA ALA A 334 -64.39 44.56 -28.52
C ALA A 334 -64.52 44.30 -27.00
N GLY A 335 -65.44 45.01 -26.35
CA GLY A 335 -65.60 45.01 -24.90
C GLY A 335 -64.74 46.03 -24.16
N GLN A 336 -63.82 46.73 -24.82
CA GLN A 336 -63.05 47.80 -24.20
C GLN A 336 -63.96 48.92 -23.72
N MET A 337 -63.73 49.38 -22.49
CA MET A 337 -64.42 50.52 -21.89
C MET A 337 -63.53 51.76 -21.92
N LEU A 338 -64.14 52.92 -22.18
CA LEU A 338 -63.47 54.21 -22.13
C LEU A 338 -64.37 55.22 -21.41
N THR A 339 -63.85 55.85 -20.37
CA THR A 339 -64.53 56.93 -19.64
C THR A 339 -63.84 58.25 -19.98
N LEU A 340 -64.61 59.24 -20.39
CA LEU A 340 -64.12 60.59 -20.67
C LEU A 340 -64.70 61.56 -19.65
N GLN A 341 -63.84 62.41 -19.07
CA GLN A 341 -64.26 63.55 -18.25
C GLN A 341 -63.89 64.87 -18.94
N GLY A 342 -64.83 65.80 -19.01
CA GLY A 342 -64.58 67.17 -19.43
C GLY A 342 -63.84 67.96 -18.34
N ALA A 343 -62.85 68.76 -18.73
CA ALA A 343 -62.00 69.50 -17.80
C ALA A 343 -62.28 71.00 -17.71
N SER A 344 -63.08 71.57 -18.63
CA SER A 344 -63.26 73.02 -18.74
C SER A 344 -64.69 73.41 -19.13
N ASP A 345 -65.20 74.48 -18.53
CA ASP A 345 -66.45 75.14 -18.92
C ASP A 345 -66.26 76.14 -20.07
N VAL A 346 -65.01 76.52 -20.37
CA VAL A 346 -64.66 77.44 -21.46
C VAL A 346 -64.23 76.67 -22.70
N ASN A 347 -63.38 75.66 -22.52
CA ASN A 347 -62.84 74.81 -23.58
C ASN A 347 -63.57 73.46 -23.58
N TRP A 348 -64.90 73.47 -23.61
CA TRP A 348 -65.67 72.23 -23.58
C TRP A 348 -65.55 71.45 -24.91
N VAL A 349 -65.78 70.14 -24.83
CA VAL A 349 -65.79 69.25 -26.01
C VAL A 349 -67.21 68.75 -26.26
N ARG A 350 -67.72 68.89 -27.48
CA ARG A 350 -69.01 68.34 -27.91
C ARG A 350 -68.79 67.12 -28.78
N LEU A 351 -69.51 66.06 -28.44
CA LEU A 351 -69.61 64.82 -29.19
C LEU A 351 -71.00 64.73 -29.81
N ASP A 352 -71.05 64.56 -31.13
CA ASP A 352 -72.30 64.30 -31.86
C ASP A 352 -72.43 62.79 -32.15
N ASN A 353 -73.64 62.34 -32.50
CA ASN A 353 -73.90 60.96 -32.92
C ASN A 353 -73.41 60.69 -34.36
N GLY A 354 -72.93 59.48 -34.66
CA GLY A 354 -72.37 59.07 -35.95
C GLY A 354 -70.83 58.98 -35.98
N ASN A 355 -70.23 58.76 -37.16
CA ASN A 355 -68.77 58.71 -37.37
C ASN A 355 -68.05 57.84 -36.33
N GLY A 356 -68.46 56.57 -36.19
CA GLY A 356 -67.84 55.63 -35.23
C GLY A 356 -68.27 55.82 -33.76
N LEU A 357 -69.22 56.71 -33.47
CA LEU A 357 -69.80 56.94 -32.15
C LEU A 357 -71.32 56.80 -32.17
N ALA A 358 -71.89 56.01 -31.26
CA ALA A 358 -73.32 55.84 -31.05
C ALA A 358 -73.71 56.38 -29.68
N LEU A 359 -74.34 57.55 -29.67
CA LEU A 359 -74.83 58.21 -28.47
C LEU A 359 -76.26 57.76 -28.15
N ALA A 360 -76.59 57.68 -26.86
CA ALA A 360 -77.92 57.32 -26.40
C ALA A 360 -78.98 58.27 -27.00
N GLY A 361 -80.02 57.70 -27.64
CA GLY A 361 -81.07 58.45 -28.32
C GLY A 361 -80.62 59.28 -29.52
N GLY A 362 -79.37 59.12 -29.98
CA GLY A 362 -78.77 59.95 -31.03
C GLY A 362 -78.50 61.40 -30.60
N VAL A 363 -78.57 61.70 -29.29
CA VAL A 363 -78.45 63.06 -28.76
C VAL A 363 -77.01 63.40 -28.44
N SER A 364 -76.52 64.47 -29.06
CA SER A 364 -75.20 65.04 -28.80
C SER A 364 -74.98 65.37 -27.33
N PHE A 365 -73.74 65.30 -26.88
CA PHE A 365 -73.36 65.59 -25.51
C PHE A 365 -72.19 66.58 -25.47
N THR A 366 -72.29 67.59 -24.61
CA THR A 366 -71.21 68.54 -24.37
C THR A 366 -70.56 68.23 -23.02
N LEU A 367 -69.28 67.85 -23.06
CA LEU A 367 -68.42 67.62 -21.91
C LEU A 367 -67.88 68.96 -21.39
N LYS A 368 -68.63 69.55 -20.46
CA LYS A 368 -68.17 70.67 -19.62
C LYS A 368 -67.34 70.16 -18.43
N GLN A 369 -66.86 71.06 -17.57
CA GLN A 369 -66.05 70.68 -16.42
C GLN A 369 -66.81 69.67 -15.52
N GLY A 370 -66.17 68.53 -15.24
CA GLY A 370 -66.74 67.48 -14.37
C GLY A 370 -67.82 66.62 -15.01
N ASN A 371 -68.23 66.89 -16.26
CA ASN A 371 -69.14 66.00 -16.99
C ASN A 371 -68.40 64.74 -17.40
N ILE A 372 -69.08 63.61 -17.31
CA ILE A 372 -68.52 62.28 -17.58
C ILE A 372 -69.40 61.58 -18.62
N ILE A 373 -68.76 60.86 -19.54
CA ILE A 373 -69.44 59.91 -20.42
C ILE A 373 -68.58 58.65 -20.54
N GLN A 374 -69.22 57.49 -20.55
CA GLN A 374 -68.57 56.20 -20.71
C GLN A 374 -69.08 55.50 -21.96
N PHE A 375 -68.15 54.82 -22.62
CA PHE A 375 -68.40 54.03 -23.81
C PHE A 375 -67.90 52.60 -23.66
N ILE A 376 -68.51 51.69 -24.40
CA ILE A 376 -68.01 50.35 -24.70
C ILE A 376 -67.84 50.19 -26.21
N TYR A 377 -66.70 49.67 -26.66
CA TYR A 377 -66.49 49.36 -28.07
C TYR A 377 -67.09 48.01 -28.42
N ASP A 378 -67.98 47.94 -29.41
CA ASP A 378 -68.64 46.69 -29.83
C ASP A 378 -67.86 45.91 -30.91
N GLY A 379 -66.68 46.39 -31.29
CA GLY A 379 -65.88 45.87 -32.42
C GLY A 379 -66.05 46.68 -33.71
N VAL A 380 -66.99 47.63 -33.76
CA VAL A 380 -67.21 48.52 -34.92
C VAL A 380 -67.37 49.97 -34.47
N THR A 381 -68.19 50.23 -33.46
CA THR A 381 -68.63 51.56 -33.01
C THR A 381 -68.49 51.68 -31.49
N TRP A 382 -68.09 52.86 -31.02
CA TRP A 382 -68.15 53.18 -29.59
C TRP A 382 -69.59 53.46 -29.19
N ARG A 383 -70.14 52.67 -28.27
CA ARG A 383 -71.51 52.81 -27.78
C ARG A 383 -71.51 53.38 -26.39
N GLU A 384 -72.31 54.39 -26.18
CA GLU A 384 -72.50 54.95 -24.84
C GLU A 384 -73.13 53.92 -23.88
N THR A 385 -72.55 53.83 -22.69
CA THR A 385 -73.09 53.04 -21.56
C THR A 385 -73.70 53.94 -20.50
N PHE A 386 -73.11 55.11 -20.28
CA PHE A 386 -73.52 56.05 -19.24
C PHE A 386 -73.06 57.47 -19.60
N ARG A 387 -73.84 58.48 -19.20
CA ARG A 387 -73.40 59.89 -19.16
C ARG A 387 -73.88 60.57 -17.88
N SER A 388 -73.14 61.56 -17.41
CA SER A 388 -73.55 62.45 -16.33
C SER A 388 -74.70 63.35 -16.77
N VAL A 389 -75.63 63.64 -15.86
CA VAL A 389 -76.71 64.61 -16.11
C VAL A 389 -76.15 66.04 -15.99
N PRO A 390 -76.45 66.97 -16.92
CA PRO A 390 -76.05 68.36 -16.77
C PRO A 390 -76.65 68.95 -15.49
N GLN A 391 -75.86 69.63 -14.66
CA GLN A 391 -76.42 70.40 -13.55
C GLN A 391 -77.31 71.50 -14.14
N VAL A 392 -78.61 71.42 -13.86
CA VAL A 392 -79.53 72.53 -14.06
C VAL A 392 -79.26 73.47 -12.89
N LEU A 393 -78.48 74.53 -13.11
CA LEU A 393 -78.35 75.64 -12.17
C LEU A 393 -79.61 76.51 -12.21
#